data_AF-A0A9D6IKQ9-F1
#
_entry.id   AF-A0A9D6IKQ9-F1
#
_cell.length_a   1.000
_cell.length_b   1.000
_cell.length_c   1.000
_cell.angle_alpha   90.00
_cell.angle_beta   90.00
_cell.angle_gamma   90.00
#
_symmetry.space_group_name_H-M   'P 1'
#
loop_
_entity.id
_entity.type
_entity.pdbx_description
1 polymer ?
#
loop_
_entity_poly.entity_id
_entity_poly.type
_entity_poly.pdbx_seq_one_letter_code
_entity_poly.pdbx_strand_id
1 'polypeptide(L)'
;MAAALRFARDAHQLPPEEFAALHARFRVFDERDTAWTVALTQLGWHRLEVNRWVPRTPPDKFYMRRKAYWAILALAAKEPACPACGSPLRARSNFCLRCGTPARRITSTQRRCPNVRCGKPAAPDKKFCTSCGTPVV
;
A
#
# COMPACT_ATOMS: atom_id res chain seq x y z
N MET A 1 12.48 -15.42 4.09
CA MET A 1 11.17 -14.83 3.72
C MET A 1 10.03 -15.83 3.80
N ALA A 2 10.17 -17.03 3.22
CA ALA A 2 9.18 -18.12 3.32
C ALA A 2 8.70 -18.44 4.75
N ALA A 3 9.65 -18.62 5.68
CA ALA A 3 9.34 -18.91 7.08
C ALA A 3 8.58 -17.77 7.79
N ALA A 4 8.91 -16.51 7.48
CA ALA A 4 8.24 -15.34 8.06
C ALA A 4 6.78 -15.21 7.58
N LEU A 5 6.52 -15.47 6.30
CA LEU A 5 5.15 -15.48 5.75
C LEU A 5 4.31 -16.63 6.35
N ARG A 6 4.91 -17.80 6.54
CA ARG A 6 4.24 -18.92 7.22
C ARG A 6 3.92 -18.58 8.67
N PHE A 7 4.87 -18.02 9.41
CA PHE A 7 4.63 -17.58 10.80
C PHE A 7 3.51 -16.54 10.87
N ALA A 8 3.50 -15.54 9.98
CA ALA A 8 2.43 -14.53 9.96
C ALA A 8 1.04 -15.13 9.68
N ARG A 9 0.96 -16.15 8.80
CA ARG A 9 -0.27 -16.92 8.55
C ARG A 9 -0.70 -17.70 9.79
N ASP A 10 0.21 -18.48 10.36
CA ASP A 10 -0.09 -19.41 11.45
C ASP A 10 -0.39 -18.67 12.77
N ALA A 11 0.20 -17.49 12.96
CA ALA A 11 -0.09 -16.60 14.08
C ALA A 11 -1.37 -15.74 13.87
N HIS A 12 -2.10 -15.95 12.76
CA HIS A 12 -3.32 -15.20 12.42
C HIS A 12 -3.17 -13.67 12.53
N GLN A 13 -2.02 -13.13 12.10
CA GLN A 13 -1.78 -11.68 12.17
C GLN A 13 -2.70 -10.88 11.24
N LEU A 14 -3.31 -11.56 10.26
CA LEU A 14 -4.31 -11.03 9.33
C LEU A 14 -5.44 -12.04 9.16
N PRO A 15 -6.66 -11.60 8.83
CA PRO A 15 -7.72 -12.48 8.37
C PRO A 15 -7.24 -13.37 7.19
N PRO A 16 -7.67 -14.64 7.12
CA PRO A 16 -7.21 -15.55 6.06
C PRO A 16 -7.42 -15.02 4.64
N GLU A 17 -8.55 -14.36 4.35
CA GLU A 17 -8.79 -13.77 3.03
C GLU A 17 -7.83 -12.61 2.72
N GLU A 18 -7.52 -11.77 3.70
CA GLU A 18 -6.59 -10.65 3.55
C GLU A 18 -5.16 -11.16 3.35
N PHE A 19 -4.76 -12.16 4.12
CA PHE A 19 -3.47 -12.80 3.97
C PHE A 19 -3.33 -13.47 2.59
N ALA A 20 -4.37 -14.17 2.12
CA ALA A 20 -4.38 -14.79 0.79
C ALA A 20 -4.29 -13.73 -0.33
N ALA A 21 -5.04 -12.64 -0.20
CA ALA A 21 -4.99 -11.52 -1.14
C ALA A 21 -3.60 -10.85 -1.15
N LEU A 22 -2.97 -10.69 0.01
CA LEU A 22 -1.64 -10.14 0.15
C LEU A 22 -0.58 -11.07 -0.46
N HIS A 23 -0.64 -12.37 -0.15
CA HIS A 23 0.27 -13.38 -0.71
C HIS A 23 0.15 -13.48 -2.23
N ALA A 24 -1.05 -13.43 -2.80
CA ALA A 24 -1.28 -13.46 -4.25
C ALA A 24 -0.64 -12.26 -4.99
N ARG A 25 -0.54 -11.11 -4.32
CA ARG A 25 0.05 -9.86 -4.84
C ARG A 25 1.55 -9.78 -4.56
N PHE A 26 2.03 -10.47 -3.55
CA PHE A 26 3.44 -10.52 -3.20
C PHE A 26 4.18 -11.46 -4.16
N ARG A 27 4.64 -10.90 -5.28
CA ARG A 27 5.44 -11.58 -6.28
C ARG A 27 6.78 -10.88 -6.43
N VAL A 28 7.82 -11.68 -6.58
CA VAL A 28 9.14 -11.20 -6.99
C VAL A 28 9.39 -11.65 -8.42
N PHE A 29 10.29 -10.97 -9.11
CA PHE A 29 10.56 -11.17 -10.52
C PHE A 29 12.05 -11.41 -10.72
N ASP A 30 12.38 -12.27 -11.68
CA ASP A 30 13.75 -12.49 -12.12
C ASP A 30 14.15 -11.56 -13.26
N GLU A 31 15.42 -11.57 -13.67
CA GLU A 31 15.97 -10.71 -14.74
C GLU A 31 15.22 -10.81 -16.08
N ARG A 32 14.39 -11.84 -16.28
CA ARG A 32 13.55 -12.04 -17.47
C ARG A 32 12.10 -11.59 -17.28
N ASP A 33 11.81 -10.85 -16.20
CA ASP A 33 10.47 -10.45 -15.75
C ASP A 33 9.51 -11.64 -15.53
N THR A 34 10.07 -12.82 -15.24
CA THR A 34 9.27 -13.99 -14.88
C THR A 34 8.88 -13.88 -13.41
N ALA A 35 7.60 -14.11 -13.11
CA ALA A 35 7.11 -14.03 -11.74
C ALA A 35 7.47 -15.28 -10.92
N TRP A 36 7.84 -15.06 -9.67
CA TRP A 36 8.15 -16.08 -8.67
C TRP A 36 7.37 -15.83 -7.38
N THR A 37 7.04 -16.91 -6.69
CA THR A 37 6.45 -16.88 -5.36
C THR A 37 6.94 -18.06 -4.52
N VAL A 38 6.63 -18.04 -3.23
CA VAL A 38 6.92 -19.13 -2.29
C VAL A 38 5.62 -19.83 -1.94
N ALA A 39 5.59 -21.16 -2.10
CA ALA A 39 4.51 -21.99 -1.59
C ALA A 39 4.58 -22.04 -0.06
N LEU A 40 3.51 -21.63 0.63
CA LEU A 40 3.50 -21.51 2.09
C LEU A 40 3.42 -22.86 2.82
N THR A 41 2.92 -23.89 2.15
CA THR A 41 2.82 -25.25 2.67
C THR A 41 4.15 -25.99 2.53
N GLN A 42 4.80 -25.90 1.38
CA GLN A 42 6.03 -26.63 1.06
C GLN A 42 7.30 -25.82 1.31
N LEU A 43 7.18 -24.52 1.61
CA LEU A 43 8.28 -23.55 1.72
C LEU A 43 9.21 -23.49 0.48
N GLY A 44 8.76 -24.03 -0.65
CA GLY A 44 9.51 -24.11 -1.90
C GLY A 44 9.19 -22.95 -2.85
N TRP A 45 10.19 -22.58 -3.65
CA TRP A 45 10.04 -21.59 -4.71
C TRP A 45 9.27 -22.16 -5.90
N HIS A 46 8.39 -21.32 -6.45
CA HIS A 46 7.61 -21.63 -7.63
C HIS A 46 7.75 -20.50 -8.65
N ARG A 47 7.94 -20.88 -9.91
CA ARG A 47 7.99 -19.98 -11.06
C ARG A 47 6.65 -20.02 -11.80
N LEU A 48 6.20 -18.88 -12.31
CA LEU A 48 5.03 -18.82 -13.18
C LEU A 48 5.40 -19.23 -14.60
N GLU A 49 4.85 -20.35 -15.06
CA GLU A 49 5.01 -20.88 -16.42
C GLU A 49 3.63 -21.11 -17.01
N VAL A 50 3.28 -20.44 -18.12
CA VAL A 50 2.01 -20.64 -18.85
C VAL A 50 0.79 -20.67 -17.90
N ASN A 51 0.62 -19.60 -17.11
CA ASN A 51 -0.44 -19.47 -16.08
C ASN A 51 -0.46 -20.52 -14.95
N ARG A 52 0.59 -21.34 -14.81
CA ARG A 52 0.73 -22.32 -13.75
C ARG A 52 1.96 -22.05 -12.89
N TRP A 53 1.82 -22.22 -11.58
CA TRP A 53 2.96 -22.18 -10.66
C TRP A 53 3.65 -23.55 -10.65
N VAL A 54 4.94 -23.58 -10.99
CA VAL A 54 5.72 -24.82 -11.09
C VAL A 54 6.93 -24.73 -10.14
N PRO A 55 7.20 -25.77 -9.32
CA PRO A 55 8.39 -25.81 -8.48
C PRO A 55 9.67 -25.65 -9.31
N ARG A 56 10.54 -24.71 -8.92
CA ARG A 56 11.82 -24.44 -9.57
C ARG A 56 12.84 -23.93 -8.55
N THR A 57 14.12 -24.16 -8.85
CA THR A 57 15.23 -23.54 -8.11
C THR A 57 15.25 -22.04 -8.38
N PRO A 58 15.23 -21.18 -7.35
CA PRO A 58 15.24 -19.73 -7.53
C PRO A 58 16.56 -19.24 -8.16
N PRO A 59 16.55 -18.15 -8.94
CA PRO A 59 17.77 -17.44 -9.31
C PRO A 59 18.38 -16.71 -8.11
N ASP A 60 19.65 -16.31 -8.26
CA ASP A 60 20.38 -15.59 -7.22
C ASP A 60 19.81 -14.19 -6.93
N LYS A 61 19.17 -13.57 -7.93
CA LYS A 61 18.64 -12.22 -7.85
C LYS A 61 17.15 -12.20 -8.15
N PHE A 62 16.45 -11.50 -7.26
CA PHE A 62 15.05 -11.15 -7.42
C PHE A 62 14.89 -9.64 -7.30
N TYR A 63 13.92 -9.09 -8.02
CA TYR A 63 13.47 -7.73 -7.81
C TYR A 63 11.96 -7.66 -7.61
N MET A 64 11.54 -6.63 -6.90
CA MET A 64 10.12 -6.28 -6.80
C MET A 64 9.80 -5.21 -7.82
N ARG A 65 8.61 -5.29 -8.44
CA ARG A 65 8.12 -4.20 -9.29
C ARG A 65 8.06 -2.92 -8.46
N ARG A 66 8.46 -1.80 -9.07
CA ARG A 66 8.54 -0.48 -8.42
C ARG A 66 7.27 -0.13 -7.64
N LYS A 67 6.08 -0.41 -8.20
CA LYS A 67 4.79 -0.17 -7.52
C LYS A 67 4.62 -0.99 -6.24
N ALA A 68 5.05 -2.24 -6.23
CA ALA A 68 4.98 -3.12 -5.06
C ALA A 68 5.94 -2.67 -3.96
N TYR A 69 7.19 -2.35 -4.34
CA TYR A 69 8.18 -1.78 -3.41
C TYR A 69 7.64 -0.53 -2.69
N TRP A 70 7.09 0.41 -3.45
CA TRP A 70 6.52 1.63 -2.88
C TRP A 70 5.31 1.37 -1.98
N ALA A 71 4.44 0.43 -2.35
CA ALA A 71 3.29 0.07 -1.52
C ALA A 71 3.71 -0.53 -0.17
N ILE A 72 4.75 -1.36 -0.16
CA ILE A 72 5.32 -1.92 1.07
C ILE A 72 5.90 -0.81 1.96
N LEU A 73 6.62 0.14 1.38
CA LEU A 73 7.13 1.30 2.13
C LEU A 73 6.01 2.16 2.72
N ALA A 74 4.93 2.40 1.96
CA ALA A 74 3.78 3.15 2.45
C ALA A 74 3.11 2.44 3.64
N LEU A 75 2.93 1.12 3.57
CA LEU A 75 2.42 0.30 4.68
C LEU A 75 3.32 0.40 5.92
N ALA A 76 4.65 0.28 5.75
CA ALA A 76 5.60 0.41 6.84
C ALA A 76 5.55 1.80 7.50
N ALA A 77 5.35 2.85 6.71
CA ALA A 77 5.20 4.22 7.19
C ALA A 77 3.79 4.53 7.76
N LYS A 78 2.84 3.59 7.66
CA LYS A 78 1.42 3.79 7.97
C LYS A 78 0.79 4.96 7.18
N GLU A 79 1.29 5.20 5.97
CA GLU A 79 0.80 6.24 5.08
C GLU A 79 -0.08 5.64 3.98
N PRO A 80 -1.11 6.36 3.52
CA PRO A 80 -1.87 5.92 2.37
C PRO A 80 -0.99 5.80 1.11
N ALA A 81 -1.16 4.74 0.33
CA ALA A 81 -0.42 4.55 -0.92
C ALA A 81 -1.11 5.25 -2.11
N CYS A 82 -0.33 5.81 -3.03
CA CYS A 82 -0.83 6.37 -4.27
C CYS A 82 -1.46 5.26 -5.14
N PRO A 83 -2.72 5.40 -5.62
CA PRO A 83 -3.38 4.35 -6.39
C PRO A 83 -2.71 4.10 -7.75
N ALA A 84 -2.09 5.12 -8.33
CA ALA A 84 -1.40 5.02 -9.62
C ALA A 84 -0.04 4.31 -9.48
N CYS A 85 0.85 4.85 -8.64
CA CYS A 85 2.25 4.42 -8.59
C CYS A 85 2.67 3.66 -7.31
N GLY A 86 1.82 3.63 -6.28
CA GLY A 86 2.09 2.96 -5.01
C GLY A 86 2.90 3.75 -4.00
N SER A 87 3.45 4.93 -4.34
CA SER A 87 4.25 5.73 -3.41
C SER A 87 3.46 6.15 -2.16
N PRO A 88 4.11 6.27 -0.99
CA PRO A 88 3.47 6.89 0.16
C PRO A 88 2.94 8.28 -0.18
N LEU A 89 1.71 8.56 0.24
CA LEU A 89 1.09 9.88 0.22
C LEU A 89 1.22 10.47 1.61
N ARG A 90 1.99 11.56 1.72
CA ARG A 90 2.10 12.30 2.97
C ARG A 90 0.73 12.82 3.40
N ALA A 91 0.52 12.89 4.71
CA ALA A 91 -0.66 13.55 5.24
C ALA A 91 -0.81 14.96 4.63
N ARG A 92 -2.01 15.26 4.10
CA ARG A 92 -2.39 16.56 3.50
C ARG A 92 -1.80 16.86 2.10
N SER A 93 -1.13 15.92 1.43
CA SER A 93 -0.73 16.13 0.04
C SER A 93 -1.95 16.09 -0.91
N ASN A 94 -2.14 17.11 -1.74
CA ASN A 94 -3.22 17.16 -2.74
C ASN A 94 -2.95 16.26 -3.97
N PHE A 95 -1.68 15.95 -4.23
CA PHE A 95 -1.21 15.12 -5.33
C PHE A 95 0.00 14.28 -4.90
N CYS A 96 0.24 13.18 -5.61
CA CYS A 96 1.41 12.36 -5.44
C CYS A 96 2.67 13.12 -5.90
N LEU A 97 3.62 13.35 -4.99
CA LEU A 97 4.89 14.02 -5.31
C LEU A 97 5.80 13.22 -6.26
N ARG A 98 5.50 11.93 -6.52
CA ARG A 98 6.29 11.06 -7.41
C ARG A 98 5.73 10.95 -8.82
N CYS A 99 4.41 10.98 -9.00
CA CYS A 99 3.78 10.78 -10.32
C CYS A 99 2.71 11.82 -10.67
N GLY A 100 2.45 12.81 -9.83
CA GLY A 100 1.48 13.88 -10.08
C GLY A 100 0.00 13.50 -9.96
N THR A 101 -0.31 12.22 -9.75
CA THR A 101 -1.71 11.77 -9.62
C THR A 101 -2.40 12.46 -8.43
N PRO A 102 -3.61 13.03 -8.59
CA PRO A 102 -4.36 13.63 -7.50
C PRO A 102 -4.61 12.63 -6.35
N ALA A 103 -4.32 13.04 -5.12
CA ALA A 103 -4.50 12.23 -3.92
C ALA A 103 -5.98 12.11 -3.49
N ARG A 104 -6.87 12.84 -4.17
CA ARG A 104 -8.27 13.10 -3.80
C ARG A 104 -9.21 11.87 -3.75
N ARG A 105 -8.71 10.64 -3.95
CA ARG A 105 -9.49 9.40 -3.69
C ARG A 105 -9.38 8.88 -2.26
N ILE A 106 -8.62 9.54 -1.38
CA ILE A 106 -8.56 9.18 0.04
C ILE A 106 -9.17 10.33 0.82
N THR A 107 -10.50 10.34 0.82
CA THR A 107 -11.33 11.29 1.55
C THR A 107 -11.07 11.16 3.05
N SER A 108 -10.14 11.95 3.59
CA SER A 108 -10.48 12.64 4.82
C SER A 108 -11.52 13.70 4.41
N THR A 109 -12.80 13.38 4.57
CA THR A 109 -13.94 14.31 4.42
C THR A 109 -13.90 15.48 5.42
N GLN A 110 -12.79 15.68 6.14
CA GLN A 110 -12.61 16.86 6.98
C GLN A 110 -12.41 18.09 6.09
N ARG A 111 -13.53 18.79 5.87
CA ARG A 111 -13.54 20.22 5.56
C ARG A 111 -12.51 20.90 6.46
N ARG A 112 -11.67 21.78 5.92
CA ARG A 112 -10.71 22.57 6.72
C ARG A 112 -11.21 24.00 6.81
N CYS A 113 -10.80 24.71 7.85
CA CYS A 113 -11.11 26.12 7.97
C CYS A 113 -10.56 26.89 6.75
N PRO A 114 -11.38 27.72 6.07
CA PRO A 114 -10.95 28.47 4.89
C PRO A 114 -9.94 29.59 5.21
N ASN A 115 -9.83 29.98 6.48
CA ASN A 115 -8.79 30.90 6.92
C ASN A 115 -7.42 30.21 6.88
N VAL A 116 -6.56 30.67 5.96
CA VAL A 116 -5.20 30.16 5.73
C VAL A 116 -4.32 30.26 6.98
N ARG A 117 -4.56 31.25 7.87
CA ARG A 117 -3.82 31.37 9.13
C ARG A 117 -4.26 30.36 10.20
N CYS A 118 -5.44 29.75 10.06
CA CYS A 118 -5.95 28.75 10.99
C CYS A 118 -5.68 27.32 10.47
N GLY A 119 -6.19 26.96 9.29
CA GLY A 119 -5.96 25.67 8.63
C GLY A 119 -6.41 24.42 9.40
N LYS A 120 -7.05 24.57 10.56
CA LYS A 120 -7.49 23.46 11.41
C LYS A 120 -8.66 22.69 10.77
N PRO A 121 -8.84 21.40 11.13
CA PRO A 121 -9.98 20.61 10.67
C PRO A 121 -11.29 21.28 11.11
N ALA A 122 -12.19 21.51 10.17
CA ALA A 122 -13.55 21.93 10.45
C ALA A 122 -14.42 20.68 10.59
N ALA A 123 -15.22 20.65 11.65
CA ALA A 123 -16.20 19.60 11.84
C ALA A 123 -17.27 19.70 10.73
N PRO A 124 -17.73 18.57 10.17
CA PRO A 124 -18.62 18.54 9.01
C PRO A 124 -19.95 19.29 9.22
N ASP A 125 -20.37 19.50 10.48
CA ASP A 125 -21.67 20.09 10.84
C ASP A 125 -21.57 21.48 11.51
N LYS A 126 -20.39 22.12 11.50
CA LYS A 126 -20.20 23.44 12.13
C LYS A 126 -20.14 24.53 11.08
N LYS A 127 -20.98 25.57 11.26
CA LYS A 127 -21.01 26.78 10.42
C LYS A 127 -19.80 27.69 10.64
N PHE A 128 -19.05 27.52 11.74
CA PHE A 128 -17.89 28.34 12.10
C PHE A 128 -16.76 27.46 12.65
N CYS A 129 -15.52 27.90 12.43
CA CYS A 129 -14.33 27.25 12.96
C CYS A 129 -14.23 27.49 14.47
N THR A 130 -14.22 26.41 15.27
CA THR A 130 -14.14 26.47 16.73
C THR A 130 -12.82 27.02 17.27
N SER A 131 -11.80 27.21 16.42
CA SER A 131 -10.50 27.73 16.82
C SER A 131 -10.23 29.18 16.42
N CYS A 132 -10.94 29.73 15.43
CA CYS A 132 -10.68 31.09 14.96
C CYS A 132 -11.94 31.89 14.59
N GLY A 133 -13.13 31.31 14.73
CA GLY A 133 -14.41 31.96 14.43
C GLY A 133 -14.72 32.13 12.95
N THR A 134 -13.80 31.87 12.03
CA THR A 134 -14.05 32.03 10.59
C THR A 134 -15.20 31.11 10.13
N PRO A 135 -16.17 31.63 9.36
CA PRO A 135 -17.24 30.82 8.77
C PRO A 135 -16.67 29.67 7.93
N VAL A 136 -17.25 28.49 8.08
CA VAL A 136 -16.94 27.30 7.28
C VAL A 136 -18.14 27.07 6.35
N VAL A 137 -18.35 28.05 5.46
CA VAL A 137 -19.36 27.98 4.37
C VAL A 137 -18.82 27.15 3.21
#